data_AF-A0A931P022-F1
#
_entry.id   AF-A0A931P022-F1
#
_cell.length_a   1.000
_cell.length_b   1.000
_cell.length_c   1.000
_cell.angle_alpha   90.00
_cell.angle_beta   90.00
_cell.angle_gamma   90.00
#
_symmetry.space_group_name_H-M   'P 1'
#
loop_
_entity.id
_entity.type
_entity.pdbx_description
1 polymer ?
#
loop_
_entity_poly.entity_id
_entity_poly.type
_entity_poly.pdbx_seq_one_letter_code
_entity_poly.pdbx_strand_id
1 'polypeptide(L)'
;MIRMIAATLAAAGIAALIAGAAAAQDFESTYIRIDTGCSEFEHPDEPVWETTCPGYQGWEVLIISGEHGSAEGYRSPAGQASDYMNPPMRGLFGHYGDVIEWRLDGGTPFATIHRYYNDTPEMMDPDNAGEWQTLVVTALQPGTPEVACHVAYIDASSLPNANEMARQAADLLASEWFCGIDSPLSFDANSEFDIPFLAAQRRPGH
;
A
#
# COMPACT_ATOMS: atom_id res chain seq x y z
N MET A 1 -79.87 -0.10 -11.02
CA MET A 1 -79.20 -1.31 -10.47
C MET A 1 -79.13 -2.31 -11.61
N ILE A 2 -78.03 -2.82 -12.16
CA ILE A 2 -76.63 -3.03 -11.75
C ILE A 2 -75.74 -3.08 -13.03
N ARG A 3 -74.44 -2.86 -12.81
CA ARG A 3 -73.31 -2.54 -13.70
C ARG A 3 -72.89 -3.59 -14.76
N MET A 4 -72.30 -3.07 -15.85
CA MET A 4 -71.36 -3.73 -16.77
C MET A 4 -70.10 -4.22 -16.04
N ILE A 5 -69.56 -5.39 -16.41
CA ILE A 5 -68.15 -5.74 -16.16
C ILE A 5 -67.58 -6.42 -17.41
N ALA A 6 -66.67 -5.72 -18.08
CA ALA A 6 -65.77 -6.24 -19.09
C ALA A 6 -64.58 -6.91 -18.40
N ALA A 7 -64.21 -8.12 -18.82
CA ALA A 7 -63.02 -8.81 -18.33
C ALA A 7 -61.86 -8.60 -19.32
N THR A 8 -60.93 -7.73 -18.94
CA THR A 8 -59.63 -7.50 -19.56
C THR A 8 -58.67 -8.64 -19.22
N LEU A 9 -58.18 -9.38 -20.22
CA LEU A 9 -56.96 -10.19 -20.08
C LEU A 9 -55.75 -9.32 -20.40
N ALA A 10 -54.98 -8.97 -19.37
CA ALA A 10 -53.65 -8.37 -19.52
C ALA A 10 -52.60 -9.49 -19.47
N ALA A 11 -51.86 -9.68 -20.57
CA ALA A 11 -50.68 -10.53 -20.60
C ALA A 11 -49.50 -9.81 -19.93
N ALA A 12 -49.07 -10.30 -18.77
CA ALA A 12 -47.88 -9.81 -18.08
C ALA A 12 -46.63 -10.49 -18.64
N GLY A 13 -45.80 -9.74 -19.37
CA GLY A 13 -44.49 -10.18 -19.83
C GLY A 13 -43.50 -10.24 -18.67
N ILE A 14 -42.82 -11.38 -18.54
CA ILE A 14 -41.73 -11.58 -17.58
C ILE A 14 -40.47 -10.91 -18.15
N ALA A 15 -40.06 -9.78 -17.58
CA ALA A 15 -38.77 -9.16 -17.86
C ALA A 15 -37.70 -9.86 -17.01
N ALA A 16 -36.80 -10.62 -17.66
CA ALA A 16 -35.65 -11.23 -17.01
C ALA A 16 -34.61 -10.15 -16.68
N LEU A 17 -34.49 -9.83 -15.39
CA LEU A 17 -33.38 -9.03 -14.85
C LEU A 17 -32.12 -9.90 -14.86
N ILE A 18 -31.29 -9.72 -15.88
CA ILE A 18 -29.87 -10.07 -15.86
C ILE A 18 -29.15 -9.21 -14.81
N ALA A 19 -29.13 -9.68 -13.57
CA ALA A 19 -28.19 -9.18 -12.58
C ALA A 19 -26.78 -9.58 -13.04
N GLY A 20 -26.01 -8.62 -13.56
CA GLY A 20 -24.58 -8.81 -13.77
C GLY A 20 -23.94 -9.11 -12.42
N ALA A 21 -23.38 -10.31 -12.27
CA ALA A 21 -22.50 -10.60 -11.15
C ALA A 21 -21.28 -9.68 -11.29
N ALA A 22 -21.15 -8.69 -10.43
CA ALA A 22 -19.86 -8.03 -10.23
C ALA A 22 -18.92 -9.12 -9.71
N ALA A 23 -17.91 -9.48 -10.51
CA ALA A 23 -16.84 -10.33 -10.02
C ALA A 23 -16.16 -9.58 -8.88
N ALA A 24 -16.08 -10.20 -7.70
CA ALA A 24 -15.20 -9.70 -6.65
C ALA A 24 -13.78 -9.72 -7.22
N GLN A 25 -13.11 -8.57 -7.20
CA GLN A 25 -11.70 -8.48 -7.57
C GLN A 25 -10.93 -9.10 -6.40
N ASP A 26 -10.49 -10.33 -6.56
CA ASP A 26 -9.78 -11.07 -5.51
C ASP A 26 -8.28 -10.76 -5.63
N PHE A 27 -7.80 -9.87 -4.76
CA PHE A 27 -6.38 -9.53 -4.67
C PHE A 27 -5.64 -10.49 -3.73
N GLU A 28 -4.52 -11.05 -4.20
CA GLU A 28 -3.73 -12.05 -3.47
C GLU A 28 -2.52 -11.42 -2.76
N SER A 29 -2.05 -12.05 -1.67
CA SER A 29 -0.78 -11.68 -1.02
C SER A 29 0.25 -12.77 -1.19
N THR A 30 1.49 -12.36 -1.46
CA THR A 30 2.68 -13.21 -1.28
C THR A 30 3.70 -12.49 -0.42
N TYR A 31 4.57 -13.24 0.26
CA TYR A 31 5.50 -12.71 1.25
C TYR A 31 6.92 -13.03 0.82
N ILE A 32 7.76 -12.00 0.73
CA ILE A 32 9.17 -12.15 0.39
C ILE A 32 9.99 -11.57 1.53
N ARG A 33 11.09 -12.27 1.87
CA ARG A 33 12.04 -11.77 2.84
C ARG A 33 13.21 -11.05 2.17
N ILE A 34 13.66 -9.97 2.79
CA ILE A 34 14.77 -9.13 2.32
C ILE A 34 16.02 -9.24 3.23
N ASP A 35 16.13 -10.31 4.01
CA ASP A 35 17.30 -10.60 4.86
C ASP A 35 18.16 -11.75 4.30
N THR A 36 17.86 -12.21 3.08
CA THR A 36 18.60 -13.28 2.39
C THR A 36 18.73 -12.99 0.90
N GLY A 37 19.91 -13.25 0.33
CA GLY A 37 20.14 -13.13 -1.11
C GLY A 37 20.27 -11.69 -1.62
N CYS A 38 20.43 -10.72 -0.72
CA CYS A 38 20.66 -9.32 -1.05
C CYS A 38 22.14 -9.05 -1.33
N SER A 39 22.41 -8.06 -2.18
CA SER A 39 23.74 -7.47 -2.35
C SER A 39 23.82 -6.16 -1.60
N GLU A 40 24.94 -5.91 -0.94
CA GLU A 40 25.19 -4.71 -0.13
C GLU A 40 26.37 -3.92 -0.70
N PHE A 41 26.25 -2.60 -0.64
CA PHE A 41 27.30 -1.64 -0.99
C PHE A 41 27.40 -0.58 0.11
N GLU A 42 28.58 -0.47 0.72
CA GLU A 42 28.90 0.59 1.68
C GLU A 42 29.50 1.78 0.93
N HIS A 43 28.99 2.98 1.20
CA HIS A 43 29.57 4.21 0.65
C HIS A 43 30.94 4.48 1.30
N PRO A 44 31.97 4.84 0.50
CA PRO A 44 33.35 4.87 0.98
C PRO A 44 33.66 5.95 2.04
N ASP A 45 32.84 7.01 2.10
CA ASP A 45 33.08 8.19 2.94
C ASP A 45 31.89 8.54 3.86
N GLU A 46 30.84 7.73 3.87
CA GLU A 46 29.63 7.96 4.67
C GLU A 46 29.17 6.64 5.30
N PRO A 47 28.64 6.65 6.55
CA PRO A 47 28.07 5.46 7.17
C PRO A 47 26.69 5.16 6.57
N VAL A 48 26.66 4.90 5.26
CA VAL A 48 25.47 4.66 4.45
C VAL A 48 25.66 3.37 3.66
N TRP A 49 24.67 2.48 3.75
CA TRP A 49 24.63 1.22 3.03
C TRP A 49 23.47 1.20 2.06
N GLU A 50 23.75 0.81 0.82
CA GLU A 50 22.73 0.44 -0.16
C GLU A 50 22.61 -1.08 -0.24
N THR A 51 21.41 -1.58 0.01
CA THR A 51 21.06 -2.99 -0.06
C THR A 51 20.07 -3.20 -1.20
N THR A 52 20.39 -4.10 -2.13
CA THR A 52 19.49 -4.51 -3.21
C THR A 52 19.06 -5.96 -2.98
N CYS A 53 17.77 -6.18 -2.82
CA CYS A 53 17.19 -7.49 -2.53
C CYS A 53 16.28 -7.97 -3.67
N PRO A 54 16.30 -9.28 -4.01
CA PRO A 54 15.33 -9.86 -4.93
C PRO A 54 13.89 -9.70 -4.42
N GLY A 55 13.01 -9.18 -5.28
CA GLY A 55 11.57 -9.06 -5.06
C GLY A 55 10.76 -10.08 -5.86
N TYR A 56 9.47 -9.82 -6.03
CA TYR A 56 8.56 -10.71 -6.74
C TYR A 56 8.67 -10.52 -8.26
N GLN A 57 8.67 -11.62 -9.03
CA GLN A 57 8.66 -11.60 -10.52
C GLN A 57 9.72 -10.67 -11.17
N GLY A 58 10.92 -10.61 -10.60
CA GLY A 58 12.03 -9.84 -11.16
C GLY A 58 12.03 -8.35 -10.78
N TRP A 59 11.11 -7.92 -9.91
CA TRP A 59 11.30 -6.68 -9.18
C TRP A 59 12.49 -6.81 -8.22
N GLU A 60 13.12 -5.69 -7.91
CA GLU A 60 14.10 -5.58 -6.82
C GLU A 60 13.62 -4.54 -5.81
N VAL A 61 13.97 -4.77 -4.55
CA VAL A 61 13.78 -3.84 -3.45
C VAL A 61 15.11 -3.19 -3.16
N LEU A 62 15.13 -1.86 -3.13
CA LEU A 62 16.31 -1.04 -2.87
C LEU A 62 16.13 -0.42 -1.50
N ILE A 63 17.08 -0.63 -0.59
CA ILE A 63 17.07 -0.01 0.73
C ILE A 63 18.35 0.80 0.87
N ILE A 64 18.23 2.07 1.21
CA ILE A 64 19.38 2.88 1.64
C ILE A 64 19.25 3.13 3.13
N SER A 65 20.27 2.76 3.90
CA SER A 65 20.29 2.83 5.36
C SER A 65 21.43 3.70 5.85
N GLY A 66 21.16 4.61 6.76
CA GLY A 66 22.17 5.36 7.51
C GLY A 66 22.08 5.10 9.01
N GLU A 67 22.77 5.90 9.82
CA GLU A 67 22.82 5.75 11.29
C GLU A 67 21.43 5.80 11.96
N HIS A 68 20.51 6.61 11.45
CA HIS A 68 19.24 6.91 12.11
C HIS A 68 18.01 6.35 11.39
N GLY A 69 18.14 5.79 10.20
CA GLY A 69 16.97 5.50 9.39
C GLY A 69 17.28 4.80 8.09
N SER A 70 16.23 4.33 7.43
CA SER A 70 16.31 3.81 6.07
C SER A 70 15.17 4.30 5.20
N ALA A 71 15.45 4.40 3.91
CA ALA A 71 14.49 4.70 2.86
C ALA A 71 14.40 3.50 1.90
N GLU A 72 13.23 3.31 1.30
CA GLU A 72 13.02 2.23 0.33
C GLU A 72 12.79 2.78 -1.08
N GLY A 73 13.17 1.99 -2.08
CA GLY A 73 12.87 2.20 -3.48
C GLY A 73 12.65 0.85 -4.15
N TYR A 74 12.19 0.87 -5.40
CA TYR A 74 11.91 -0.36 -6.14
C TYR A 74 12.46 -0.26 -7.56
N ARG A 75 13.05 -1.36 -8.04
CA ARG A 75 13.41 -1.51 -9.46
C ARG A 75 12.44 -2.46 -10.14
N SER A 76 11.84 -1.99 -11.22
CA SER A 76 10.99 -2.81 -12.08
C SER A 76 11.80 -3.88 -12.82
N PRO A 77 11.17 -4.96 -13.30
CA PRO A 77 11.82 -5.96 -14.14
C PRO A 77 12.44 -5.40 -15.43
N ALA A 78 12.01 -4.21 -15.86
CA ALA A 78 12.57 -3.50 -17.01
C ALA A 78 13.85 -2.70 -16.68
N GLY A 79 14.30 -2.71 -15.42
CA GLY A 79 15.53 -2.06 -14.94
C GLY A 79 15.36 -0.63 -14.45
N GLN A 80 14.20 0.00 -14.67
CA GLN A 80 13.90 1.33 -14.16
C GLN A 80 13.66 1.29 -12.65
N ALA A 81 14.29 2.19 -11.90
CA ALA A 81 14.15 2.34 -10.46
C ALA A 81 13.41 3.62 -10.09
N SER A 82 12.70 3.60 -8.96
CA SER A 82 12.21 4.80 -8.30
C SER A 82 13.35 5.53 -7.59
N ASP A 83 13.11 6.77 -7.20
CA ASP A 83 13.88 7.40 -6.13
C ASP A 83 13.70 6.66 -4.80
N TYR A 84 14.61 6.89 -3.84
CA TYR A 84 14.48 6.43 -2.46
C TYR A 84 13.46 7.30 -1.71
N MET A 85 12.54 6.63 -1.00
CA MET A 85 11.42 7.27 -0.31
C MET A 85 11.52 7.03 1.20
N ASN A 86 11.49 8.13 1.95
CA ASN A 86 11.52 8.08 3.40
C ASN A 86 10.11 7.76 3.94
N PRO A 87 9.99 6.79 4.86
CA PRO A 87 8.78 6.60 5.63
C PRO A 87 8.63 7.71 6.69
N PRO A 88 7.44 7.86 7.31
CA PRO A 88 7.27 8.80 8.42
C PRO A 88 8.11 8.35 9.63
N MET A 89 8.95 9.25 10.11
CA MET A 89 9.79 9.05 11.29
C MET A 89 9.09 9.61 12.53
N ARG A 90 8.87 8.74 13.53
CA ARG A 90 8.30 9.08 14.85
C ARG A 90 9.33 8.99 15.96
N GLY A 91 10.37 8.18 15.76
CA GLY A 91 11.49 8.00 16.69
C GLY A 91 12.79 8.59 16.15
N LEU A 92 13.85 8.46 16.94
CA LEU A 92 15.22 8.84 16.56
C LEU A 92 15.86 7.84 15.60
N PHE A 93 15.47 6.56 15.70
CA PHE A 93 15.97 5.49 14.85
C PHE A 93 14.82 4.84 14.10
N GLY A 94 15.11 4.26 12.94
CA GLY A 94 14.15 3.42 12.25
C GLY A 94 14.77 2.49 11.21
N HIS A 95 14.05 1.41 10.94
CA HIS A 95 14.44 0.42 9.96
C HIS A 95 13.21 -0.30 9.39
N TYR A 96 13.35 -0.79 8.17
CA TYR A 96 12.39 -1.70 7.58
C TYR A 96 12.51 -3.11 8.15
N GLY A 97 11.39 -3.81 8.31
CA GLY A 97 11.36 -5.21 8.72
C GLY A 97 11.78 -6.17 7.61
N ASP A 98 12.14 -7.39 7.96
CA ASP A 98 12.68 -8.34 6.97
C ASP A 98 11.64 -8.89 5.97
N VAL A 99 10.35 -8.59 6.12
CA VAL A 99 9.27 -9.20 5.33
C VAL A 99 8.44 -8.13 4.65
N ILE A 100 8.30 -8.27 3.33
CA ILE A 100 7.44 -7.45 2.49
C ILE A 100 6.25 -8.30 2.04
N GLU A 101 5.04 -7.78 2.24
CA GLU A 101 3.84 -8.32 1.63
C GLU A 101 3.68 -7.68 0.24
N TRP A 102 3.60 -8.51 -0.79
CA TRP A 102 3.34 -8.10 -2.17
C TRP A 102 1.87 -8.36 -2.48
N ARG A 103 1.16 -7.34 -2.93
CA ARG A 103 -0.25 -7.43 -3.35
C ARG A 103 -0.31 -7.67 -4.85
N LEU A 104 -1.07 -8.69 -5.24
CA LEU A 104 -1.16 -9.19 -6.60
C LEU A 104 -2.59 -9.05 -7.15
N ASP A 105 -2.69 -8.64 -8.42
CA ASP A 105 -3.90 -8.71 -9.23
C ASP A 105 -3.65 -9.70 -10.38
N GLY A 106 -4.40 -10.80 -10.42
CA GLY A 106 -4.19 -11.86 -11.40
C GLY A 106 -2.76 -12.41 -11.43
N GLY A 107 -2.09 -12.44 -10.26
CA GLY A 107 -0.69 -12.86 -10.12
C GLY A 107 0.37 -11.82 -10.51
N THR A 108 -0.02 -10.61 -10.92
CA THR A 108 0.88 -9.48 -11.22
C THR A 108 0.99 -8.56 -10.01
N PRO A 109 2.20 -8.21 -9.54
CA PRO A 109 2.35 -7.31 -8.40
C PRO A 109 1.94 -5.88 -8.77
N PHE A 110 1.11 -5.25 -7.94
CA PHE A 110 0.66 -3.86 -8.13
C PHE A 110 0.92 -2.96 -6.91
N ALA A 111 1.20 -3.54 -5.74
CA ALA A 111 1.58 -2.81 -4.55
C ALA A 111 2.42 -3.67 -3.60
N THR A 112 3.13 -3.02 -2.69
CA THR A 112 3.76 -3.66 -1.54
C THR A 112 3.27 -3.04 -0.24
N ILE A 113 3.39 -3.80 0.84
CA ILE A 113 3.18 -3.35 2.21
C ILE A 113 4.42 -3.76 2.99
N HIS A 114 5.13 -2.76 3.50
CA HIS A 114 6.37 -2.95 4.23
C HIS A 114 6.28 -2.32 5.61
N ARG A 115 6.64 -3.08 6.64
CA ARG A 115 6.60 -2.58 8.02
C ARG A 115 7.88 -1.80 8.31
N TYR A 116 7.71 -0.56 8.75
CA TYR A 116 8.79 0.28 9.23
C TYR A 116 8.69 0.43 10.74
N TYR A 117 9.78 0.09 11.43
CA TYR A 117 9.93 0.22 12.88
C TYR A 117 10.64 1.52 13.19
N ASN A 118 10.21 2.17 14.28
CA ASN A 118 10.79 3.37 14.82
C ASN A 118 11.04 3.16 16.31
N ASP A 119 12.09 3.76 16.84
CA ASP A 119 12.29 3.82 18.28
C ASP A 119 13.06 5.07 18.73
N THR A 120 12.82 5.45 19.97
CA THR A 120 13.59 6.44 20.72
C THR A 120 13.96 5.79 22.06
N PRO A 121 15.24 5.43 22.28
CA PRO A 121 15.68 4.85 23.54
C PRO A 121 15.51 5.83 24.70
N GLU A 122 15.01 5.34 25.84
CA GLU A 122 14.75 6.17 27.03
C GLU A 122 16.00 6.90 27.54
N MET A 123 17.19 6.31 27.38
CA MET A 123 18.45 6.94 27.77
C MET A 123 18.86 8.13 26.90
N MET A 124 18.30 8.26 25.70
CA MET A 124 18.63 9.33 24.75
C MET A 124 17.65 10.49 24.85
N ASP A 125 16.36 10.19 24.96
CA ASP A 125 15.30 11.19 25.12
C ASP A 125 14.15 10.61 25.95
N PRO A 126 14.21 10.72 27.29
CA PRO A 126 13.20 10.14 28.19
C PRO A 126 11.79 10.68 27.95
N ASP A 127 11.66 11.95 27.52
CA ASP A 127 10.37 12.61 27.36
C ASP A 127 9.67 12.16 26.06
N ASN A 128 10.43 11.68 25.08
CA ASN A 128 9.92 11.18 23.80
C ASN A 128 10.27 9.71 23.56
N ALA A 129 10.57 8.94 24.61
CA ALA A 129 10.92 7.54 24.50
C ALA A 129 9.73 6.70 24.02
N GLY A 130 9.99 5.70 23.19
CA GLY A 130 8.95 4.81 22.69
C GLY A 130 9.36 3.98 21.49
N GLU A 131 8.47 3.09 21.09
CA GLU A 131 8.59 2.24 19.92
C GLU A 131 7.31 2.39 19.08
N TRP A 132 7.47 2.53 17.76
CA TRP A 132 6.35 2.69 16.84
C TRP A 132 6.51 1.86 15.58
N GLN A 133 5.38 1.53 14.97
CA GLN A 133 5.33 0.73 13.75
C GLN A 133 4.40 1.38 12.76
N THR A 134 4.86 1.52 11.52
CA THR A 134 4.06 2.02 10.41
C THR A 134 4.07 0.97 9.31
N LEU A 135 2.91 0.66 8.74
CA LEU A 135 2.84 -0.08 7.47
C LEU A 135 2.87 0.93 6.34
N VAL A 136 3.94 0.88 5.54
CA VAL A 136 4.15 1.67 4.34
C VAL A 136 3.53 0.91 3.18
N VAL A 137 2.53 1.51 2.55
CA VAL A 137 1.89 0.97 1.35
C VAL A 137 2.47 1.68 0.14
N THR A 138 3.03 0.92 -0.80
CA THR A 138 3.72 1.46 -1.98
C THR A 138 3.05 0.94 -3.25
N ALA A 139 2.70 1.83 -4.18
CA ALA A 139 2.21 1.44 -5.50
C ALA A 139 3.38 1.00 -6.39
N LEU A 140 3.15 0.00 -7.24
CA LEU A 140 4.09 -0.44 -8.28
C LEU A 140 3.48 -0.16 -9.65
N GLN A 141 4.14 0.71 -10.43
CA GLN A 141 3.66 1.21 -11.71
C GLN A 141 4.70 1.00 -12.81
N PRO A 142 4.97 -0.26 -13.22
CA PRO A 142 5.97 -0.51 -14.24
C PRO A 142 5.59 0.18 -15.57
N GLY A 143 6.55 0.85 -16.20
CA GLY A 143 6.35 1.54 -17.48
C GLY A 143 5.89 2.99 -17.37
N THR A 144 5.76 3.54 -16.16
CA THR A 144 5.62 4.99 -15.92
C THR A 144 6.99 5.61 -15.61
N PRO A 145 7.14 6.95 -15.65
CA PRO A 145 8.38 7.61 -15.22
C PRO A 145 8.75 7.32 -13.75
N GLU A 146 7.74 7.21 -12.87
CA GLU A 146 7.90 6.89 -11.45
C GLU A 146 7.35 5.48 -11.19
N VAL A 147 8.24 4.48 -11.23
CA VAL A 147 7.83 3.06 -11.17
C VAL A 147 7.30 2.61 -9.81
N ALA A 148 7.54 3.39 -8.76
CA ALA A 148 6.98 3.14 -7.44
C ALA A 148 6.86 4.45 -6.65
N CYS A 149 5.84 4.52 -5.80
CA CYS A 149 5.67 5.62 -4.85
C CYS A 149 4.85 5.21 -3.63
N HIS A 150 5.11 5.81 -2.48
CA HIS A 150 4.28 5.61 -1.29
C HIS A 150 2.85 6.13 -1.54
N VAL A 151 1.86 5.38 -1.06
CA VAL A 151 0.41 5.63 -1.20
C VAL A 151 -0.22 5.92 0.15
N ALA A 152 0.12 5.11 1.15
CA ALA A 152 -0.44 5.25 2.49
C ALA A 152 0.53 4.83 3.59
N TYR A 153 0.35 5.42 4.76
CA TYR A 153 1.01 5.08 6.00
C TYR A 153 -0.05 4.68 7.03
N ILE A 154 0.00 3.44 7.53
CA ILE A 154 -0.94 2.96 8.54
C ILE A 154 -0.20 2.84 9.88
N ASP A 155 -0.62 3.59 10.89
CA ASP A 155 -0.06 3.51 12.24
C ASP A 155 -0.46 2.18 12.90
N ALA A 156 0.42 1.19 12.77
CA ALA A 156 0.22 -0.14 13.33
C ALA A 156 0.41 -0.20 14.86
N SER A 157 0.92 0.88 15.48
CA SER A 157 0.99 1.00 16.93
C SER A 157 -0.33 1.44 17.55
N SER A 158 -1.16 2.20 16.82
CA SER A 158 -2.46 2.66 17.33
C SER A 158 -3.65 1.87 16.79
N LEU A 159 -3.50 1.16 15.66
CA LEU A 159 -4.60 0.46 14.98
C LEU A 159 -4.48 -1.07 15.10
N PRO A 160 -5.43 -1.76 15.78
CA PRO A 160 -5.35 -3.22 15.98
C PRO A 160 -5.53 -4.03 14.69
N ASN A 161 -6.20 -3.47 13.68
CA ASN A 161 -6.44 -4.08 12.37
C ASN A 161 -5.55 -3.48 11.27
N ALA A 162 -4.40 -2.90 11.62
CA ALA A 162 -3.55 -2.15 10.67
C ALA A 162 -3.15 -2.95 9.42
N ASN A 163 -2.88 -4.26 9.54
CA ASN A 163 -2.55 -5.10 8.38
C ASN A 163 -3.72 -5.18 7.37
N GLU A 164 -4.95 -5.31 7.86
CA GLU A 164 -6.14 -5.35 7.01
C GLU A 164 -6.39 -4.00 6.34
N MET A 165 -6.19 -2.91 7.09
CA MET A 165 -6.26 -1.55 6.56
C MET A 165 -5.18 -1.30 5.49
N ALA A 166 -3.95 -1.75 5.70
CA ALA A 166 -2.88 -1.61 4.71
C ALA A 166 -3.20 -2.34 3.40
N ARG A 167 -3.78 -3.55 3.47
CA ARG A 167 -4.27 -4.26 2.29
C ARG A 167 -5.41 -3.49 1.62
N GLN A 168 -6.38 -3.00 2.39
CA GLN A 168 -7.47 -2.19 1.84
C GLN A 168 -6.97 -0.92 1.16
N ALA A 169 -5.95 -0.25 1.72
CA ALA A 169 -5.31 0.91 1.10
C ALA A 169 -4.60 0.52 -0.20
N ALA A 170 -3.83 -0.57 -0.21
CA ALA A 170 -3.22 -1.07 -1.44
C ALA A 170 -4.28 -1.32 -2.52
N ASP A 171 -5.27 -2.15 -2.19
CA ASP A 171 -6.30 -2.65 -3.10
C ASP A 171 -7.20 -1.53 -3.67
N LEU A 172 -7.45 -0.46 -2.91
CA LEU A 172 -8.37 0.62 -3.32
C LEU A 172 -7.67 1.87 -3.87
N LEU A 173 -6.39 2.09 -3.53
CA LEU A 173 -5.70 3.34 -3.86
C LEU A 173 -4.53 3.16 -4.84
N ALA A 174 -3.79 2.05 -4.80
CA ALA A 174 -2.51 1.95 -5.49
C ALA A 174 -2.61 2.04 -7.02
N SER A 175 -3.64 1.42 -7.62
CA SER A 175 -3.84 1.45 -9.08
C SER A 175 -4.26 2.82 -9.63
N GLU A 176 -4.86 3.65 -8.78
CA GLU A 176 -5.38 4.99 -9.12
C GLU A 176 -4.45 6.12 -8.62
N TRP A 177 -3.28 5.76 -8.11
CA TRP A 177 -2.34 6.71 -7.54
C TRP A 177 -1.49 7.34 -8.65
N PHE A 178 -1.34 8.66 -8.67
CA PHE A 178 -0.46 9.34 -9.62
C PHE A 178 0.91 9.56 -8.98
N CYS A 179 1.82 8.61 -9.16
CA CYS A 179 3.19 8.74 -8.65
C CYS A 179 3.86 10.01 -9.19
N GLY A 180 4.55 10.73 -8.29
CA GLY A 180 5.15 12.05 -8.56
C GLY A 180 4.18 13.24 -8.47
N ILE A 181 2.89 13.00 -8.26
CA ILE A 181 1.86 14.05 -8.12
C ILE A 181 1.15 13.94 -6.76
N ASP A 182 0.66 12.75 -6.43
CA ASP A 182 -0.07 12.52 -5.19
C ASP A 182 0.85 12.40 -3.97
N SER A 183 0.37 12.87 -2.82
CA SER A 183 1.05 12.74 -1.52
C SER A 183 0.43 11.63 -0.68
N PRO A 184 1.23 10.77 -0.01
CA PRO A 184 0.71 9.63 0.75
C PRO A 184 -0.30 10.03 1.83
N LEU A 185 -1.34 9.20 2.01
CA LEU A 185 -2.33 9.38 3.09
C LEU A 185 -1.85 8.74 4.38
N SER A 186 -2.13 9.35 5.52
CA SER A 186 -1.79 8.77 6.83
C SER A 186 -3.06 8.37 7.57
N PHE A 187 -3.05 7.18 8.16
CA PHE A 187 -4.17 6.63 8.93
C PHE A 187 -3.70 6.20 10.32
N ASP A 188 -4.40 6.68 11.34
CA ASP A 188 -4.18 6.41 12.75
C ASP A 188 -5.52 6.29 13.50
N ALA A 189 -5.48 6.08 14.81
CA ALA A 189 -6.68 5.95 15.64
C ALA A 189 -7.60 7.21 15.66
N ASN A 190 -7.12 8.36 15.15
CA ASN A 190 -7.85 9.63 15.14
C ASN A 190 -8.30 10.05 13.73
N SER A 191 -8.06 9.23 12.72
CA SER A 191 -8.41 9.57 11.34
C SER A 191 -9.91 9.73 11.16
N GLU A 192 -10.33 10.90 10.66
CA GLU A 192 -11.74 11.25 10.47
C GLU A 192 -12.40 10.44 9.35
N PHE A 193 -11.62 10.12 8.32
CA PHE A 193 -12.08 9.44 7.11
C PHE A 193 -11.43 8.07 6.98
N ASP A 194 -12.24 7.08 6.59
CA ASP A 194 -11.74 5.75 6.29
C ASP A 194 -11.20 5.64 4.85
N ILE A 195 -10.47 4.56 4.60
CA ILE A 195 -9.85 4.29 3.30
C ILE A 195 -10.90 4.21 2.17
N PRO A 196 -12.02 3.47 2.32
CA PRO A 196 -13.04 3.42 1.27
C PRO A 196 -13.62 4.78 0.91
N PHE A 197 -13.86 5.65 1.90
CA PHE A 197 -14.38 7.00 1.67
C PHE A 197 -13.39 7.84 0.86
N LEU A 198 -12.11 7.86 1.24
CA LEU A 198 -11.09 8.61 0.50
C LEU A 198 -10.86 8.04 -0.90
N ALA A 199 -10.89 6.71 -1.05
CA ALA A 199 -10.81 6.07 -2.36
C ALA A 199 -11.98 6.46 -3.28
N ALA A 200 -13.21 6.54 -2.73
CA ALA A 200 -14.39 6.93 -3.51
C ALA A 200 -14.32 8.37 -4.03
N GLN A 201 -13.73 9.30 -3.26
CA GLN A 201 -13.54 10.69 -3.69
C GLN A 201 -12.53 10.85 -4.83
N ARG A 202 -11.62 9.90 -4.98
CA ARG A 202 -10.57 9.93 -6.01
C ARG A 202 -11.03 9.37 -7.36
N ARG A 203 -12.18 8.69 -7.41
CA ARG A 203 -12.72 8.12 -8.66
C ARG A 203 -13.36 9.22 -9.52
N PRO A 204 -13.11 9.25 -10.84
CA PRO A 204 -13.75 10.23 -11.73
C PRO A 204 -15.28 10.09 -11.71
N GLY A 205 -16.00 11.16 -11.35
CA GLY A 205 -17.47 11.21 -11.44
C GLY A 205 -18.22 11.33 -10.11
N HIS A 206 -17.54 11.54 -8.99
CA HIS A 206 -18.10 12.09 -7.76
C HIS A 206 -17.73 13.56 -7.59
#